data_AF-A0A6P0XUH4-F1
#
_entry.id   AF-A0A6P0XUH4-F1
#
_cell.length_a   1.000
_cell.length_b   1.000
_cell.length_c   1.000
_cell.angle_alpha   90.00
_cell.angle_beta   90.00
_cell.angle_gamma   90.00
#
_symmetry.space_group_name_H-M   'P 1'
#
loop_
_entity.id
_entity.type
_entity.pdbx_description
1 polymer ?
#
loop_
_entity_poly.entity_id
_entity_poly.type
_entity_poly.pdbx_seq_one_letter_code
_entity_poly.pdbx_strand_id
1 'polypeptide(L)'
;MKMILFITFISGIFMGMTTAPVNAWFLGWVALAPLWVLVIQQEKYFDKFLLGLVWGIGYHGVALFWITGIHPMTWLGVPWLASLAIAIFCWIFITLWGAILVAIWAYLFGVLTPTSSSEKIFSFARVLLGITLWCCLEKIWSLGSLWWTSLSLTQSYHNLVILHLSQLSGPITVTAAIITVNALFGEAFIQAKSQGNSEKFQSIKFWKKQNNSDKFNLFFKPSLFIINYSLLIIHYSFFLPITTFILFHIVGFSLYNIPLNPDSTTALKVGIIQGNIPNEIKFNSTGWYRAVEGYTT
;
A
#
# COMPACT_ATOMS: atom_id res chain seq x y z
N MET A 1 -6.55 -20.06 -8.92
CA MET A 1 -5.25 -19.36 -8.88
C MET A 1 -5.17 -18.17 -9.86
N LYS A 2 -5.36 -18.33 -11.18
CA LYS A 2 -5.21 -17.23 -12.16
C LYS A 2 -5.95 -15.93 -11.81
N MET A 3 -7.25 -16.00 -11.50
CA MET A 3 -8.05 -14.83 -11.11
C MET A 3 -7.57 -14.17 -9.80
N ILE A 4 -7.10 -14.97 -8.84
CA ILE A 4 -6.59 -14.48 -7.55
C ILE A 4 -5.30 -13.69 -7.77
N LEU A 5 -4.37 -14.22 -8.57
CA LEU A 5 -3.14 -13.53 -8.94
C LEU A 5 -3.44 -12.23 -9.71
N PHE A 6 -4.44 -12.24 -10.59
CA PHE A 6 -4.86 -11.02 -11.30
C PHE A 6 -5.37 -9.94 -10.35
N ILE A 7 -6.29 -10.26 -9.43
CA ILE A 7 -6.78 -9.31 -8.42
C ILE A 7 -5.62 -8.77 -7.59
N THR A 8 -4.70 -9.65 -7.19
CA THR A 8 -3.53 -9.30 -6.39
C THR A 8 -2.60 -8.35 -7.12
N PHE A 9 -2.36 -8.59 -8.42
CA PHE A 9 -1.56 -7.74 -9.28
C PHE A 9 -2.18 -6.35 -9.46
N ILE A 10 -3.49 -6.27 -9.75
CA ILE A 10 -4.21 -5.01 -9.89
C ILE A 10 -4.19 -4.21 -8.58
N SER A 11 -4.35 -4.88 -7.45
CA SER A 11 -4.23 -4.26 -6.13
C SER A 11 -2.83 -3.68 -5.89
N GLY A 12 -1.78 -4.39 -6.32
CA GLY A 12 -0.41 -3.88 -6.31
C GLY A 12 -0.23 -2.65 -7.21
N ILE A 13 -0.78 -2.68 -8.43
CA ILE A 13 -0.76 -1.52 -9.34
C ILE A 13 -1.42 -0.29 -8.69
N PHE A 14 -2.58 -0.46 -8.02
CA PHE A 14 -3.22 0.64 -7.30
C PHE A 14 -2.35 1.21 -6.19
N MET A 15 -1.59 0.36 -5.49
CA MET A 15 -0.57 0.85 -4.55
C MET A 15 0.53 1.63 -5.29
N GLY A 16 0.98 1.19 -6.46
CA GLY A 16 1.99 1.88 -7.26
C GLY A 16 1.54 3.25 -7.78
N MET A 17 0.27 3.37 -8.17
CA MET A 17 -0.36 4.62 -8.63
C MET A 17 -0.45 5.70 -7.55
N THR A 18 -0.14 5.38 -6.29
CA THR A 18 0.00 6.38 -5.23
C THR A 18 1.21 7.30 -5.44
N THR A 19 2.23 6.80 -6.15
CA THR A 19 3.46 7.53 -6.43
C THR A 19 3.35 8.36 -7.72
N ALA A 20 4.31 9.26 -7.93
CA ALA A 20 4.39 10.04 -9.17
C ALA A 20 4.49 9.11 -10.39
N PRO A 21 3.86 9.47 -11.52
CA PRO A 21 3.19 10.74 -11.81
C PRO A 21 1.71 10.79 -11.40
N VAL A 22 1.10 9.66 -11.01
CA VAL A 22 -0.35 9.56 -10.79
C VAL A 22 -0.76 10.19 -9.45
N ASN A 23 0.07 10.03 -8.41
CA ASN A 23 -0.12 10.69 -7.12
C ASN A 23 -1.46 10.39 -6.42
N ALA A 24 -2.09 9.25 -6.72
CA ALA A 24 -3.37 8.84 -6.12
C ALA A 24 -3.18 8.27 -4.71
N TRP A 25 -2.62 9.06 -3.80
CA TRP A 25 -2.21 8.67 -2.44
C TRP A 25 -3.33 7.99 -1.62
N PHE A 26 -4.59 8.33 -1.90
CA PHE A 26 -5.76 7.75 -1.23
C PHE A 26 -5.90 6.24 -1.48
N LEU A 27 -5.41 5.72 -2.62
CA LEU A 27 -5.42 4.30 -2.93
C LEU A 27 -4.58 3.49 -1.93
N GLY A 28 -3.54 4.09 -1.36
CA GLY A 28 -2.65 3.43 -0.40
C GLY A 28 -3.39 2.89 0.82
N TRP A 29 -4.51 3.50 1.19
CA TRP A 29 -5.31 3.12 2.36
C TRP A 29 -6.20 1.88 2.15
N VAL A 30 -6.34 1.40 0.93
CA VAL A 30 -7.20 0.24 0.59
C VAL A 30 -6.51 -0.80 -0.32
N ALA A 31 -5.42 -0.45 -1.00
CA ALA A 31 -4.76 -1.28 -2.02
C ALA A 31 -3.96 -2.48 -1.47
N LEU A 32 -3.72 -2.57 -0.16
CA LEU A 32 -3.10 -3.75 0.47
C LEU A 32 -4.16 -4.72 1.03
N ALA A 33 -5.38 -4.26 1.29
CA ALA A 33 -6.45 -5.08 1.87
C ALA A 33 -6.78 -6.36 1.05
N PRO A 34 -6.81 -6.34 -0.30
CA PRO A 34 -7.00 -7.57 -1.07
C PRO A 34 -5.89 -8.61 -0.86
N LEU A 35 -4.62 -8.19 -0.79
CA LEU A 35 -3.51 -9.11 -0.51
C LEU A 35 -3.68 -9.77 0.86
N TRP A 36 -4.02 -8.97 1.89
CA TRP A 36 -4.27 -9.45 3.25
C TRP A 36 -5.30 -10.59 3.28
N VAL A 37 -6.46 -10.36 2.66
CA VAL A 37 -7.56 -11.33 2.60
C VAL A 37 -7.15 -12.60 1.86
N LEU A 38 -6.48 -12.45 0.71
CA LEU A 38 -6.14 -13.58 -0.15
C LEU A 38 -5.07 -14.48 0.47
N VAL A 39 -4.08 -13.91 1.17
CA VAL A 39 -3.03 -14.66 1.88
C VAL A 39 -3.60 -15.54 3.01
N ILE A 40 -4.58 -15.03 3.76
CA ILE A 40 -5.27 -15.79 4.80
C ILE A 40 -6.07 -16.95 4.20
N GLN A 41 -6.68 -16.73 3.04
CA GLN A 41 -7.53 -17.73 2.37
C GLN A 41 -6.75 -18.84 1.65
N GLN A 42 -5.45 -18.67 1.39
CA GLN A 42 -4.66 -19.73 0.77
C GLN A 42 -4.21 -20.77 1.79
N GLU A 43 -4.37 -22.05 1.43
CA GLU A 43 -3.85 -23.17 2.21
C GLU A 43 -2.37 -23.43 1.91
N LYS A 44 -1.98 -23.36 0.63
CA LYS A 44 -0.61 -23.68 0.22
C LYS A 44 0.34 -22.53 0.53
N TYR A 45 1.46 -22.86 1.17
CA TYR A 45 2.46 -21.85 1.54
C TYR A 45 3.11 -21.15 0.34
N PHE A 46 3.35 -21.90 -0.74
CA PHE A 46 3.91 -21.31 -1.96
C PHE A 46 2.95 -20.31 -2.61
N ASP A 47 1.63 -20.53 -2.52
CA ASP A 47 0.64 -19.61 -3.06
C ASP A 47 0.65 -18.28 -2.29
N LYS A 48 0.84 -18.32 -0.96
CA LYS A 48 0.99 -17.11 -0.12
C LYS A 48 2.21 -16.27 -0.55
N PHE A 49 3.34 -16.94 -0.76
CA PHE A 49 4.55 -16.31 -1.28
C PHE A 49 4.32 -15.68 -2.67
N LEU A 50 3.69 -16.44 -3.58
CA LEU A 50 3.41 -15.97 -4.94
C LEU A 50 2.46 -14.77 -4.96
N LEU A 51 1.47 -14.73 -4.07
CA LEU A 51 0.59 -13.56 -3.93
C LEU A 51 1.38 -12.32 -3.52
N GLY A 52 2.23 -12.42 -2.51
CA GLY A 52 3.09 -11.30 -2.10
C GLY A 52 4.02 -10.85 -3.22
N LEU A 53 4.63 -11.80 -3.94
CA LEU A 53 5.51 -11.50 -5.08
C LEU A 53 4.76 -10.76 -6.20
N VAL A 54 3.58 -11.25 -6.60
CA VAL A 54 2.78 -10.64 -7.68
C VAL A 54 2.25 -9.26 -7.29
N TRP A 55 1.81 -9.08 -6.04
CA TRP A 55 1.43 -7.77 -5.53
C TRP A 55 2.62 -6.81 -5.54
N GLY A 56 3.77 -7.28 -5.07
CA GLY A 56 5.02 -6.52 -5.03
C GLY A 56 5.50 -6.10 -6.42
N ILE A 57 5.39 -6.97 -7.42
CA ILE A 57 5.70 -6.62 -8.82
C ILE A 57 4.77 -5.50 -9.32
N GLY A 58 3.47 -5.60 -9.03
CA GLY A 58 2.51 -4.53 -9.38
C GLY A 58 2.84 -3.20 -8.71
N TYR A 59 3.18 -3.23 -7.42
CA TYR A 59 3.52 -2.02 -6.66
C TYR A 59 4.84 -1.40 -7.12
N HIS A 60 5.94 -2.14 -6.96
CA HIS A 60 7.29 -1.62 -7.22
C HIS A 60 7.53 -1.40 -8.71
N GLY A 61 6.95 -2.22 -9.59
CA GLY A 61 7.08 -2.04 -11.03
C GLY A 61 6.52 -0.70 -11.50
N VAL A 62 5.34 -0.32 -11.00
CA VAL A 62 4.73 0.98 -11.29
C VAL A 62 5.49 2.11 -10.58
N ALA A 63 5.78 1.96 -9.29
CA ALA A 63 6.41 3.02 -8.49
C ALA A 63 7.85 3.35 -8.91
N LEU A 64 8.58 2.35 -9.43
CA LEU A 64 9.97 2.50 -9.88
C LEU A 64 10.10 2.63 -11.39
N PHE A 65 9.00 2.79 -12.12
CA PHE A 65 9.01 2.90 -13.58
C PHE A 65 9.93 4.01 -14.11
N TRP A 66 10.10 5.09 -13.33
CA TRP A 66 10.99 6.21 -13.67
C TRP A 66 12.45 5.80 -13.92
N ILE A 67 12.89 4.64 -13.41
CA ILE A 67 14.25 4.09 -13.65
C ILE A 67 14.47 3.80 -15.14
N THR A 68 13.42 3.54 -15.91
CA THR A 68 13.52 3.44 -17.37
C THR A 68 13.99 4.74 -18.02
N GLY A 69 13.77 5.88 -17.36
CA GLY A 69 14.20 7.22 -17.81
C GLY A 69 15.71 7.49 -17.72
N ILE A 70 16.51 6.57 -17.16
CA ILE A 70 17.98 6.67 -17.27
C ILE A 70 18.46 6.46 -18.71
N HIS A 71 17.65 5.78 -19.53
CA HIS A 71 17.87 5.66 -20.96
C HIS A 71 17.41 6.94 -21.69
N PRO A 72 18.20 7.50 -22.63
CA PRO A 72 19.48 6.99 -23.12
C PRO A 72 20.71 7.47 -22.33
N MET A 73 21.69 6.58 -22.19
CA MET A 73 23.00 6.85 -21.59
C MET A 73 24.11 7.06 -22.64
N THR A 74 23.75 7.50 -23.84
CA THR A 74 24.70 7.75 -24.93
C THR A 74 25.71 8.84 -24.60
N TRP A 75 25.33 9.78 -23.73
CA TRP A 75 26.23 10.81 -23.19
C TRP A 75 27.35 10.23 -22.29
N LEU A 76 27.20 9.01 -21.78
CA LEU A 76 28.25 8.24 -21.09
C LEU A 76 29.08 7.38 -22.06
N GLY A 77 28.83 7.46 -23.38
CA GLY A 77 29.44 6.60 -24.38
C GLY A 77 28.81 5.20 -24.49
N VAL A 78 27.70 4.94 -23.80
CA VAL A 78 27.00 3.64 -23.87
C VAL A 78 26.15 3.58 -25.14
N PRO A 79 26.30 2.55 -26.01
CA PRO A 79 25.47 2.39 -27.19
C PRO A 79 23.98 2.31 -26.82
N TRP A 80 23.11 2.84 -27.69
CA TRP A 80 21.68 3.00 -27.40
C TRP A 80 21.00 1.69 -26.93
N LEU A 81 21.25 0.58 -27.63
CA LEU A 81 20.64 -0.71 -27.30
C LEU A 81 21.16 -1.28 -25.96
N ALA A 82 22.47 -1.12 -25.69
CA ALA A 82 23.05 -1.49 -24.41
C ALA A 82 22.46 -0.63 -23.28
N SER A 83 22.25 0.66 -23.52
CA SER A 83 21.60 1.56 -22.56
C SER A 83 20.16 1.13 -22.25
N LEU A 84 19.38 0.75 -23.26
CA LEU A 84 18.02 0.23 -23.07
C LEU A 84 18.04 -1.06 -22.24
N ALA A 85 18.94 -2.00 -22.57
CA ALA A 85 19.09 -3.25 -21.84
C ALA A 85 19.45 -3.02 -20.37
N ILE A 86 20.37 -2.09 -20.08
CA ILE A 86 20.73 -1.71 -18.70
C ILE A 86 19.52 -1.12 -17.97
N ALA A 87 18.79 -0.19 -18.58
CA ALA A 87 17.62 0.43 -17.94
C ALA A 87 16.53 -0.60 -17.60
N ILE A 88 16.22 -1.51 -18.53
CA ILE A 88 15.26 -2.60 -18.31
C ILE A 88 15.76 -3.54 -17.21
N PHE A 89 17.04 -3.93 -17.25
CA PHE A 89 17.64 -4.79 -16.22
C PHE A 89 17.54 -4.15 -14.83
N CYS A 90 17.94 -2.89 -14.70
CA CYS A 90 17.88 -2.14 -13.44
C CYS A 90 16.44 -2.08 -12.92
N TRP A 91 15.48 -1.72 -13.76
CA TRP A 91 14.07 -1.63 -13.38
C TRP A 91 13.50 -2.98 -12.93
N ILE A 92 13.78 -4.07 -13.65
CA ILE A 92 13.34 -5.42 -13.26
C ILE A 92 14.00 -5.84 -11.94
N PHE A 93 15.31 -5.65 -11.81
CA PHE A 93 16.07 -6.07 -10.64
C PHE A 93 15.56 -5.41 -9.35
N ILE A 94 15.43 -4.08 -9.33
CA ILE A 94 14.95 -3.36 -8.15
C ILE A 94 13.46 -3.64 -7.87
N THR A 95 12.65 -3.86 -8.91
CA THR A 95 11.24 -4.25 -8.76
C THR A 95 11.14 -5.59 -8.04
N LEU A 96 11.92 -6.58 -8.48
CA LEU A 96 11.96 -7.90 -7.86
C LEU A 96 12.54 -7.84 -6.44
N TRP A 97 13.55 -7.00 -6.20
CA TRP A 97 14.12 -6.79 -4.87
C TRP A 97 13.08 -6.28 -3.85
N GLY A 98 12.27 -5.29 -4.23
CA GLY A 98 11.14 -4.84 -3.41
C GLY A 98 10.06 -5.91 -3.29
N ALA A 99 9.71 -6.59 -4.39
CA ALA A 99 8.67 -7.62 -4.38
C ALA A 99 9.00 -8.82 -3.49
N ILE A 100 10.27 -9.17 -3.32
CA ILE A 100 10.73 -10.22 -2.41
C ILE A 100 10.40 -9.88 -0.95
N LEU A 101 10.50 -8.61 -0.52
CA LEU A 101 10.08 -8.20 0.82
C LEU A 101 8.61 -8.56 1.05
N VAL A 102 7.75 -8.21 0.08
CA VAL A 102 6.31 -8.47 0.16
C VAL A 102 6.02 -9.98 0.12
N ALA A 103 6.76 -10.74 -0.68
CA ALA A 103 6.64 -12.19 -0.77
C ALA A 103 7.00 -12.88 0.56
N ILE A 104 8.09 -12.44 1.21
CA ILE A 104 8.50 -12.92 2.54
C ILE A 104 7.45 -12.53 3.58
N TRP A 105 6.97 -11.29 3.55
CA TRP A 105 5.90 -10.85 4.45
C TRP A 105 4.66 -11.72 4.31
N ALA A 106 4.17 -11.93 3.09
CA ALA A 106 2.95 -12.69 2.82
C ALA A 106 3.10 -14.17 3.25
N TYR A 107 4.27 -14.76 3.01
CA TYR A 107 4.59 -16.10 3.47
C TYR A 107 4.57 -16.19 5.01
N LEU A 108 5.35 -15.34 5.70
CA LEU A 108 5.45 -15.36 7.16
C LEU A 108 4.11 -15.05 7.81
N PHE A 109 3.42 -14.01 7.33
CA PHE A 109 2.10 -13.63 7.80
C PHE A 109 1.15 -14.81 7.66
N GLY A 110 0.96 -15.35 6.47
CA GLY A 110 -0.03 -16.40 6.27
C GLY A 110 0.32 -17.77 6.92
N VAL A 111 1.58 -18.02 7.29
CA VAL A 111 1.99 -19.22 8.06
C VAL A 111 1.75 -19.03 9.55
N LEU A 112 2.06 -17.83 10.08
CA LEU A 112 2.00 -17.55 11.52
C LEU A 112 0.61 -17.09 11.98
N THR A 113 -0.25 -16.65 11.06
CA THR A 113 -1.60 -16.19 11.40
C THR A 113 -2.51 -17.33 11.86
N PRO A 114 -3.30 -17.15 12.93
CA PRO A 114 -4.34 -18.10 13.30
C PRO A 114 -5.36 -18.27 12.17
N THR A 115 -5.65 -19.51 11.82
CA THR A 115 -6.58 -19.89 10.72
C THR A 115 -8.05 -19.70 11.07
N SER A 116 -8.40 -19.64 12.35
CA SER A 116 -9.78 -19.41 12.78
C SER A 116 -10.20 -17.96 12.50
N SER A 117 -11.23 -17.81 11.66
CA SER A 117 -11.83 -16.53 11.26
C SER A 117 -12.98 -16.09 12.16
N SER A 118 -13.43 -16.94 13.08
CA SER A 118 -14.63 -16.71 13.90
C SER A 118 -14.37 -15.79 15.10
N GLU A 119 -13.18 -15.86 15.70
CA GLU A 119 -12.91 -15.14 16.94
C GLU A 119 -12.26 -13.77 16.71
N LYS A 120 -12.78 -12.76 17.42
CA LYS A 120 -12.24 -11.40 17.44
C LYS A 120 -10.78 -11.37 17.88
N ILE A 121 -10.40 -12.23 18.83
CA ILE A 121 -9.04 -12.35 19.36
C ILE A 121 -8.05 -12.70 18.24
N PHE A 122 -8.40 -13.67 17.38
CA PHE A 122 -7.56 -14.04 16.25
C PHE A 122 -7.47 -12.92 15.22
N SER A 123 -8.56 -12.19 14.97
CA SER A 123 -8.54 -11.04 14.05
C SER A 123 -7.58 -9.94 14.53
N PHE A 124 -7.63 -9.61 15.83
CA PHE A 124 -6.71 -8.66 16.44
C PHE A 124 -5.25 -9.13 16.40
N ALA A 125 -5.01 -10.41 16.71
CA ALA A 125 -3.68 -11.00 16.65
C ALA A 125 -3.10 -10.97 15.23
N ARG A 126 -3.92 -11.23 14.19
CA ARG A 126 -3.50 -11.10 12.78
C ARG A 126 -3.09 -9.67 12.46
N VAL A 127 -3.90 -8.67 12.84
CA VAL A 127 -3.58 -7.24 12.62
C VAL A 127 -2.24 -6.89 13.24
N LEU A 128 -2.03 -7.19 14.53
CA LEU A 128 -0.76 -6.91 15.21
C LEU A 128 0.43 -7.64 14.57
N LEU A 129 0.27 -8.92 14.24
CA LEU A 129 1.31 -9.72 13.62
C LEU A 129 1.69 -9.18 12.25
N GLY A 130 0.71 -8.87 11.40
CA GLY A 130 0.96 -8.35 10.05
C GLY A 130 1.65 -6.99 10.07
N ILE A 131 1.24 -6.08 10.96
CA ILE A 131 1.91 -4.78 11.16
C ILE A 131 3.36 -4.99 11.62
N THR A 132 3.55 -5.82 12.65
CA THR A 132 4.88 -6.09 13.25
C THR A 132 5.83 -6.69 12.22
N LEU A 133 5.39 -7.74 11.50
CA LEU A 133 6.20 -8.40 10.49
C LEU A 133 6.63 -7.44 9.38
N TRP A 134 5.71 -6.61 8.87
CA TRP A 134 6.05 -5.67 7.80
C TRP A 134 7.03 -4.61 8.29
N CYS A 135 6.77 -4.01 9.46
CA CYS A 135 7.66 -2.99 10.03
C CYS A 135 9.07 -3.54 10.27
N CYS A 136 9.18 -4.75 10.83
CA CYS A 136 10.47 -5.41 11.01
C CYS A 136 11.19 -5.67 9.67
N LEU A 137 10.48 -6.19 8.67
CA LEU A 137 11.06 -6.44 7.34
C LEU A 137 11.50 -5.14 6.66
N GLU A 138 10.68 -4.10 6.70
CA GLU A 138 11.01 -2.78 6.14
C GLU A 138 12.21 -2.16 6.87
N LYS A 139 12.31 -2.34 8.19
CA LYS A 139 13.48 -1.90 8.96
C LYS A 139 14.75 -2.64 8.55
N ILE A 140 14.69 -3.96 8.34
CA ILE A 140 15.82 -4.75 7.83
C ILE A 140 16.21 -4.28 6.43
N TRP A 141 15.23 -4.06 5.54
CA TRP A 141 15.49 -3.55 4.19
C TRP A 141 16.13 -2.16 4.19
N SER A 142 15.75 -1.30 5.15
CA SER A 142 16.34 0.04 5.30
C SER A 142 17.83 0.04 5.67
N LEU A 143 18.40 -1.10 6.08
CA LEU A 143 19.85 -1.26 6.30
C LEU A 143 20.61 -1.45 4.98
N GLY A 144 19.93 -1.80 3.89
CA GLY A 144 20.52 -1.94 2.56
C GLY A 144 20.46 -0.64 1.75
N SER A 145 21.19 -0.61 0.63
CA SER A 145 21.18 0.53 -0.30
C SER A 145 19.89 0.64 -1.14
N LEU A 146 19.13 -0.46 -1.24
CA LEU A 146 17.95 -0.61 -2.10
C LEU A 146 16.64 -0.71 -1.29
N TRP A 147 16.45 0.20 -0.33
CA TRP A 147 15.16 0.40 0.35
C TRP A 147 14.17 1.28 -0.46
N TRP A 148 13.81 0.84 -1.66
CA TRP A 148 12.95 1.58 -2.58
C TRP A 148 11.89 0.58 -3.09
N THR A 149 10.58 0.79 -2.92
CA THR A 149 9.83 1.92 -2.32
C THR A 149 9.15 1.52 -1.01
N SER A 150 9.27 2.32 0.06
CA SER A 150 8.54 2.10 1.31
C SER A 150 7.04 2.38 1.16
N LEU A 151 6.18 1.81 2.02
CA LEU A 151 4.75 2.18 1.99
C LEU A 151 4.52 3.62 2.42
N SER A 152 5.37 4.17 3.29
CA SER A 152 5.33 5.58 3.67
C SER A 152 5.47 6.55 2.49
N LEU A 153 6.20 6.17 1.44
CA LEU A 153 6.35 6.99 0.22
C LEU A 153 5.02 7.22 -0.49
N THR A 154 4.06 6.30 -0.36
CA THR A 154 2.73 6.38 -1.01
C THR A 154 1.92 7.61 -0.59
N GLN A 155 2.31 8.27 0.50
CA GLN A 155 1.65 9.46 1.02
C GLN A 155 2.35 10.76 0.63
N SER A 156 3.57 10.67 0.07
CA SER A 156 4.34 11.83 -0.36
C SER A 156 3.94 12.26 -1.78
N TYR A 157 3.77 13.55 -2.09
CA TYR A 157 3.91 14.75 -1.26
C TYR A 157 2.56 15.41 -0.91
N HIS A 158 1.44 14.83 -1.36
CA HIS A 158 0.12 15.46 -1.28
C HIS A 158 -0.63 15.23 0.04
N ASN A 159 -0.22 14.27 0.87
CA ASN A 159 -0.82 14.05 2.19
C ASN A 159 0.09 14.57 3.31
N LEU A 160 0.29 15.89 3.36
CA LEU A 160 1.19 16.54 4.32
C LEU A 160 0.84 16.20 5.78
N VAL A 161 -0.45 16.08 6.07
CA VAL A 161 -1.00 15.76 7.39
C VAL A 161 -0.47 14.41 7.88
N ILE A 162 -0.58 13.35 7.06
CA ILE A 162 -0.13 12.02 7.50
C ILE A 162 1.39 11.92 7.59
N LEU A 163 2.13 12.67 6.76
CA LEU A 163 3.59 12.68 6.80
C LEU A 163 4.11 13.14 8.17
N HIS A 164 3.36 13.94 8.91
CA HIS A 164 3.74 14.39 10.25
C HIS A 164 3.65 13.31 11.33
N LEU A 165 2.99 12.17 11.07
CA LEU A 165 3.13 10.98 11.91
C LEU A 165 4.58 10.49 11.98
N SER A 166 5.42 10.84 11.00
CA SER A 166 6.84 10.50 11.02
C SER A 166 7.63 11.14 12.16
N GLN A 167 7.10 12.15 12.84
CA GLN A 167 7.74 12.70 14.05
C GLN A 167 7.81 11.69 15.20
N LEU A 168 6.96 10.65 15.22
CA LEU A 168 6.90 9.69 16.32
C LEU A 168 8.00 8.63 16.24
N SER A 169 8.20 8.00 15.09
CA SER A 169 9.25 6.98 14.90
C SER A 169 9.81 6.96 13.47
N GLY A 170 9.81 8.10 12.80
CA GLY A 170 10.21 8.20 11.40
C GLY A 170 9.14 7.64 10.43
N PRO A 171 9.50 7.40 9.17
CA PRO A 171 8.56 6.95 8.14
C PRO A 171 7.84 5.63 8.46
N ILE A 172 8.39 4.80 9.36
CA ILE A 172 7.78 3.52 9.74
C ILE A 172 6.43 3.70 10.44
N THR A 173 6.18 4.81 11.13
CA THR A 173 4.88 5.11 11.73
C THR A 173 3.80 5.30 10.66
N VAL A 174 4.15 5.94 9.54
CA VAL A 174 3.25 6.11 8.38
C VAL A 174 2.99 4.75 7.74
N THR A 175 4.02 3.93 7.54
CA THR A 175 3.89 2.54 7.07
C THR A 175 2.94 1.74 7.98
N ALA A 176 3.14 1.78 9.30
CA ALA A 176 2.29 1.08 10.26
C ALA A 176 0.83 1.55 10.21
N ALA A 177 0.58 2.85 10.06
CA ALA A 177 -0.77 3.40 9.92
C ALA A 177 -1.48 2.88 8.66
N ILE A 178 -0.78 2.90 7.51
CA ILE A 178 -1.30 2.38 6.24
C ILE A 178 -1.67 0.90 6.36
N ILE A 179 -0.77 0.08 6.92
CA ILE A 179 -1.01 -1.35 7.09
C ILE A 179 -2.16 -1.60 8.05
N THR A 180 -2.23 -0.85 9.16
CA THR A 180 -3.32 -0.98 10.14
C THR A 180 -4.67 -0.77 9.48
N VAL A 181 -4.84 0.31 8.70
CA VAL A 181 -6.12 0.59 8.02
C VAL A 181 -6.45 -0.48 6.99
N ASN A 182 -5.48 -0.90 6.16
CA ASN A 182 -5.69 -1.97 5.18
C ASN A 182 -6.01 -3.32 5.83
N ALA A 183 -5.33 -3.66 6.92
CA ALA A 183 -5.57 -4.88 7.69
C ALA A 183 -6.98 -4.87 8.28
N LEU A 184 -7.41 -3.75 8.86
CA LEU A 184 -8.77 -3.59 9.38
C LEU A 184 -9.83 -3.70 8.27
N PHE A 185 -9.59 -3.16 7.07
CA PHE A 185 -10.47 -3.39 5.92
C PHE A 185 -10.50 -4.87 5.50
N GLY A 186 -9.35 -5.54 5.50
CA GLY A 186 -9.25 -6.97 5.20
C GLY A 186 -9.99 -7.85 6.22
N GLU A 187 -9.80 -7.59 7.51
CA GLU A 187 -10.51 -8.28 8.59
C GLU A 187 -12.02 -8.01 8.58
N ALA A 188 -12.42 -6.76 8.32
CA ALA A 188 -13.84 -6.40 8.14
C ALA A 188 -14.48 -7.21 7.00
N PHE A 189 -13.77 -7.38 5.88
CA PHE A 189 -14.24 -8.19 4.75
C PHE A 189 -14.36 -9.68 5.11
N ILE A 190 -13.36 -10.24 5.79
CA ILE A 190 -13.37 -11.65 6.25
C ILE A 190 -14.55 -11.89 7.21
N GLN A 191 -14.76 -10.98 8.16
CA GLN A 191 -15.85 -11.06 9.13
C GLN A 191 -17.23 -10.95 8.46
N ALA A 192 -17.42 -9.99 7.55
CA ALA A 192 -18.67 -9.82 6.82
C ALA A 192 -19.03 -11.09 6.02
N LYS A 193 -18.03 -11.74 5.39
CA LYS A 193 -18.22 -13.00 4.67
C LYS A 193 -18.58 -14.16 5.60
N SER A 194 -17.93 -14.27 6.77
CA SER A 194 -18.22 -15.29 7.76
C SER A 194 -19.66 -15.19 8.30
N GLN A 195 -20.10 -13.98 8.66
CA GLN A 195 -21.45 -13.74 9.19
C GLN A 195 -22.56 -13.94 8.14
N GLY A 196 -22.31 -13.58 6.88
CA GLY A 196 -23.21 -13.84 5.75
C GLY A 196 -23.43 -15.33 5.46
N ASN A 197 -22.50 -16.20 5.88
CA ASN A 197 -22.60 -17.66 5.76
C ASN A 197 -23.22 -18.36 6.98
N SER A 198 -23.60 -17.63 8.03
CA SER A 198 -24.17 -18.23 9.25
C SER A 198 -25.48 -18.99 9.00
N GLU A 199 -25.72 -20.05 9.77
CA GLU A 199 -26.93 -20.89 9.71
C GLU A 199 -28.22 -20.08 9.84
N LYS A 200 -28.18 -18.94 10.54
CA LYS A 200 -29.31 -18.00 10.67
C LYS A 200 -29.67 -17.36 9.31
N PHE A 201 -28.68 -17.08 8.46
CA PHE A 201 -28.91 -16.55 7.11
C PHE A 201 -29.30 -17.67 6.13
N GLN A 202 -28.73 -18.87 6.29
CA GLN A 202 -29.11 -20.04 5.50
C GLN A 202 -30.53 -20.50 5.80
N SER A 203 -30.96 -20.53 7.08
CA SER A 203 -32.32 -20.88 7.49
C SER A 203 -33.35 -19.88 6.99
N ILE A 204 -33.01 -18.58 6.96
CA ILE A 204 -33.83 -17.54 6.34
C ILE A 204 -33.95 -17.75 4.80
N LYS A 205 -32.85 -18.08 4.11
CA LYS A 205 -32.88 -18.43 2.68
C LYS A 205 -33.69 -19.70 2.41
N PHE A 206 -33.57 -20.71 3.27
CA PHE A 206 -34.29 -21.98 3.20
C PHE A 206 -35.80 -21.77 3.38
N TRP A 207 -36.20 -21.01 4.41
CA TRP A 207 -37.60 -20.59 4.62
C TRP A 207 -38.19 -19.91 3.38
N LYS A 208 -37.43 -19.02 2.72
CA LYS A 208 -37.87 -18.37 1.49
C LYS A 208 -38.05 -19.35 0.32
N LYS A 209 -37.19 -20.37 0.20
CA LYS A 209 -37.30 -21.39 -0.85
C LYS A 209 -38.51 -22.30 -0.63
N GLN A 210 -38.83 -22.59 0.63
CA GLN A 210 -39.98 -23.43 1.00
C GLN A 210 -41.32 -22.68 0.91
N ASN A 211 -41.37 -21.39 1.24
CA ASN A 211 -42.60 -20.59 1.14
C ASN A 211 -42.95 -20.09 -0.27
N ASN A 212 -42.15 -20.37 -1.29
CA ASN A 212 -42.45 -19.96 -2.67
C ASN A 212 -43.42 -20.92 -3.39
N SER A 213 -43.84 -22.02 -2.74
CA SER A 213 -44.88 -22.94 -3.25
C SER A 213 -46.30 -22.57 -2.83
N ASP A 214 -46.49 -21.73 -1.80
CA ASP A 214 -47.82 -21.46 -1.27
C ASP A 214 -48.14 -19.96 -1.22
N LYS A 215 -49.25 -19.59 -1.86
CA LYS A 215 -49.88 -18.28 -1.79
C LYS A 215 -50.18 -17.91 -0.33
N PHE A 216 -49.30 -17.12 0.29
CA PHE A 216 -49.65 -16.39 1.51
C PHE A 216 -49.27 -14.92 1.37
N ASN A 217 -50.26 -14.11 0.95
CA ASN A 217 -50.25 -12.67 1.11
C ASN A 217 -50.47 -12.36 2.60
N LEU A 218 -49.37 -12.17 3.34
CA LEU A 218 -49.39 -11.35 4.54
C LEU A 218 -48.13 -10.49 4.57
N PHE A 219 -48.35 -9.24 4.95
CA PHE A 219 -47.52 -8.05 4.79
C PHE A 219 -46.18 -8.09 5.57
N PHE A 220 -45.32 -9.05 5.29
CA PHE A 220 -43.90 -9.01 5.68
C PHE A 220 -43.10 -9.11 4.40
N LYS A 221 -42.42 -8.03 3.99
CA LYS A 221 -41.39 -8.07 2.93
C LYS A 221 -40.09 -8.57 3.55
N PRO A 222 -39.81 -9.89 3.59
CA PRO A 222 -38.63 -10.39 4.27
C PRO A 222 -37.38 -10.03 3.47
N SER A 223 -37.54 -9.80 2.15
CA SER A 223 -36.48 -9.35 1.25
C SER A 223 -35.85 -8.03 1.71
N LEU A 224 -36.66 -7.04 2.11
CA LEU A 224 -36.16 -5.74 2.60
C LEU A 224 -35.46 -5.88 3.95
N PHE A 225 -36.00 -6.69 4.87
CA PHE A 225 -35.40 -6.91 6.18
C PHE A 225 -34.03 -7.61 6.10
N ILE A 226 -33.90 -8.63 5.25
CA ILE A 226 -32.65 -9.38 5.05
C ILE A 226 -31.60 -8.52 4.36
N ILE A 227 -32.00 -7.76 3.34
CA ILE A 227 -31.13 -6.80 2.65
C ILE A 227 -30.65 -5.74 3.65
N ASN A 228 -31.55 -5.18 4.47
CA ASN A 228 -31.20 -4.20 5.49
C ASN A 228 -30.26 -4.77 6.57
N TYR A 229 -30.47 -6.00 7.03
CA TYR A 229 -29.61 -6.62 8.05
C TYR A 229 -28.21 -6.98 7.50
N SER A 230 -28.12 -7.49 6.26
CA SER A 230 -26.83 -7.73 5.60
C SER A 230 -26.08 -6.43 5.32
N LEU A 231 -26.79 -5.38 4.88
CA LEU A 231 -26.21 -4.04 4.73
C LEU A 231 -25.77 -3.49 6.08
N LEU A 232 -26.55 -3.68 7.14
CA LEU A 232 -26.23 -3.21 8.49
C LEU A 232 -24.93 -3.85 9.00
N ILE A 233 -24.76 -5.17 8.85
CA ILE A 233 -23.53 -5.88 9.22
C ILE A 233 -22.32 -5.34 8.46
N ILE A 234 -22.47 -5.13 7.14
CA ILE A 234 -21.41 -4.53 6.32
C ILE A 234 -21.07 -3.12 6.82
N HIS A 235 -22.06 -2.28 7.11
CA HIS A 235 -21.80 -0.93 7.62
C HIS A 235 -21.03 -0.96 8.97
N TYR A 236 -21.40 -1.85 9.89
CA TYR A 236 -20.71 -1.96 11.18
C TYR A 236 -19.29 -2.51 11.07
N SER A 237 -19.04 -3.51 10.22
CA SER A 237 -17.70 -4.08 10.05
C SER A 237 -16.70 -3.06 9.49
N PHE A 238 -17.15 -2.13 8.65
CA PHE A 238 -16.30 -1.11 8.04
C PHE A 238 -16.16 0.19 8.87
N PHE A 239 -16.89 0.31 9.99
CA PHE A 239 -16.78 1.48 10.86
C PHE A 239 -15.39 1.62 11.49
N LEU A 240 -14.82 0.51 11.98
CA LEU A 240 -13.51 0.51 12.63
C LEU A 240 -12.37 1.01 11.71
N PRO A 241 -12.15 0.48 10.48
CA PRO A 241 -11.10 0.99 9.61
C PRO A 241 -11.27 2.48 9.27
N ILE A 242 -12.51 2.95 9.06
CA ILE A 242 -12.78 4.36 8.75
C ILE A 242 -12.45 5.27 9.94
N THR A 243 -12.88 4.90 11.14
CA THR A 243 -12.56 5.68 12.35
C THR A 243 -11.07 5.70 12.64
N THR A 244 -10.35 4.58 12.46
CA THR A 244 -8.90 4.52 12.60
C THR A 244 -8.18 5.40 11.57
N PHE A 245 -8.63 5.38 10.31
CA PHE A 245 -8.11 6.27 9.27
C PHE A 245 -8.26 7.75 9.66
N ILE A 246 -9.45 8.15 10.12
CA ILE A 246 -9.72 9.52 10.57
C ILE A 246 -8.84 9.87 11.78
N LEU A 247 -8.71 8.97 12.75
CA LEU A 247 -7.89 9.17 13.93
C LEU A 247 -6.42 9.45 13.56
N PHE A 248 -5.84 8.67 12.63
CA PHE A 248 -4.48 8.93 12.16
C PHE A 248 -4.33 10.29 11.49
N HIS A 249 -5.32 10.76 10.74
CA HIS A 249 -5.30 12.10 10.15
C HIS A 249 -5.45 13.20 11.19
N ILE A 250 -6.27 12.99 12.25
CA ILE A 250 -6.37 13.94 13.36
C ILE A 250 -5.04 14.05 14.11
N VAL A 251 -4.39 12.92 14.42
CA VAL A 251 -3.09 12.92 15.09
C VAL A 251 -2.03 13.57 14.18
N GLY A 252 -1.99 13.22 12.90
CA GLY A 252 -1.10 13.85 11.92
C GLY A 252 -1.32 15.36 11.82
N PHE A 253 -2.58 15.81 11.86
CA PHE A 253 -2.93 17.23 11.82
C PHE A 253 -2.51 17.95 13.09
N SER A 254 -2.67 17.30 14.26
CA SER A 254 -2.18 17.83 15.52
C SER A 254 -0.66 18.03 15.47
N LEU A 255 0.09 17.04 14.97
CA LEU A 255 1.56 17.13 14.84
C LEU A 255 2.00 18.15 13.77
N TYR A 256 1.22 18.30 12.69
CA TYR A 256 1.45 19.30 11.65
C TYR A 256 1.42 20.73 12.17
N ASN A 257 0.53 21.01 13.13
CA ASN A 257 0.38 22.34 13.71
C ASN A 257 1.38 22.64 14.85
N ILE A 258 2.26 21.69 15.21
CA ILE A 258 3.32 21.91 16.19
C ILE A 258 4.60 22.32 15.42
N PRO A 259 5.10 23.56 15.60
CA PRO A 259 6.32 23.99 14.95
C PRO A 259 7.51 23.17 15.45
N LEU A 260 8.32 22.63 14.52
CA LEU A 260 9.53 21.86 14.87
C LEU A 260 10.57 22.73 15.60
N ASN A 261 10.62 24.02 15.28
CA ASN A 261 11.47 24.98 15.95
C ASN A 261 10.63 26.22 16.35
N PRO A 262 10.41 26.47 17.65
CA PRO A 262 9.53 27.54 18.10
C PRO A 262 10.13 28.94 17.92
N ASP A 263 11.46 29.05 17.79
CA ASP A 263 12.15 30.34 17.71
C ASP A 263 12.56 30.70 16.28
N SER A 264 11.79 31.61 15.67
CA SER A 264 12.08 32.16 14.34
C SER A 264 13.41 32.92 14.25
N THR A 265 13.98 33.38 15.36
CA THR A 265 15.28 34.08 15.38
C THR A 265 16.46 33.15 15.12
N THR A 266 16.26 31.83 15.27
CA THR A 266 17.26 30.79 14.93
C THR A 266 17.16 30.29 13.48
N ALA A 267 16.27 30.89 12.67
CA ALA A 267 16.07 30.46 11.29
C ALA A 267 17.34 30.66 10.44
N LEU A 268 17.81 29.58 9.82
CA LEU A 268 18.92 29.61 8.86
C LEU A 268 18.47 30.31 7.58
N LYS A 269 19.20 31.35 7.17
CA LYS A 269 19.06 31.93 5.82
C LYS A 269 19.86 31.09 4.84
N VAL A 270 19.16 30.39 3.95
CA VAL A 270 19.77 29.53 2.93
C VAL A 270 19.54 30.13 1.55
N GLY A 271 20.62 30.36 0.81
CA GLY A 271 20.58 30.66 -0.63
C GLY A 271 20.87 29.39 -1.43
N ILE A 272 19.99 29.05 -2.38
CA ILE A 272 20.16 27.88 -3.25
C ILE A 272 20.35 28.39 -4.69
N ILE A 273 21.48 28.05 -5.31
CA ILE A 273 21.73 28.25 -6.75
C ILE A 273 21.60 26.88 -7.41
N GLN A 274 20.56 26.70 -8.23
CA GLN A 274 20.35 25.46 -8.99
C GLN A 274 20.63 25.71 -10.46
N GLY A 275 21.62 25.00 -10.99
CA GLY A 275 21.98 25.07 -12.40
C GLY A 275 21.45 23.92 -13.23
N ASN A 276 20.94 24.25 -14.42
CA ASN A 276 20.50 23.28 -15.43
C ASN A 276 21.54 23.14 -16.55
N ILE A 277 22.63 22.41 -16.27
CA ILE A 277 23.61 22.03 -17.30
C ILE A 277 23.20 20.67 -17.89
N PRO A 278 22.89 20.60 -19.20
CA PRO A 278 22.50 19.35 -19.86
C PRO A 278 23.56 18.25 -19.72
N ASN A 279 23.12 17.00 -19.59
CA ASN A 279 23.99 15.84 -19.34
C ASN A 279 25.06 15.66 -20.42
N GLU A 280 24.74 15.98 -21.68
CA GLU A 280 25.58 15.80 -22.86
C GLU A 280 26.82 16.69 -22.83
N ILE A 281 26.76 17.83 -22.14
CA ILE A 281 27.88 18.78 -22.03
C ILE A 281 28.45 18.85 -20.62
N LYS A 282 27.79 18.22 -19.64
CA LYS A 282 28.08 18.36 -18.21
C LYS A 282 29.53 18.10 -17.82
N PHE A 283 30.21 17.20 -18.55
CA PHE A 283 31.58 16.76 -18.25
C PHE A 283 32.62 17.29 -19.25
N ASN A 284 32.26 18.21 -20.16
CA ASN A 284 33.21 18.83 -21.07
C ASN A 284 33.39 20.34 -20.80
N SER A 285 34.37 20.95 -21.47
CA SER A 285 34.71 22.36 -21.27
C SER A 285 33.52 23.30 -21.52
N THR A 286 32.67 23.00 -22.50
CA THR A 286 31.45 23.78 -22.79
C THR A 286 30.49 23.83 -21.60
N GLY A 287 30.23 22.68 -20.96
CA GLY A 287 29.40 22.63 -19.77
C GLY A 287 30.02 23.39 -18.60
N TRP A 288 31.35 23.30 -18.45
CA TRP A 288 32.09 24.04 -17.42
C TRP A 288 31.98 25.56 -17.61
N TYR A 289 32.24 26.08 -18.82
CA TYR A 289 32.12 27.50 -19.11
C TYR A 289 30.70 28.03 -18.88
N ARG A 290 29.69 27.30 -19.34
CA ARG A 290 28.28 27.66 -19.11
C ARG A 290 27.91 27.68 -17.63
N ALA A 291 28.48 26.78 -16.83
CA ALA A 291 28.25 26.76 -15.39
C ALA A 291 28.86 27.97 -14.70
N VAL A 292 30.09 28.35 -15.08
CA VAL A 292 30.76 29.54 -14.53
C VAL A 292 29.99 30.80 -14.92
N GLU A 293 29.69 30.99 -16.21
CA GLU A 293 28.94 32.16 -16.72
C GLU A 293 27.56 32.28 -16.06
N GLY A 294 26.80 31.18 -16.00
CA GLY A 294 25.41 31.22 -15.54
C GLY A 294 25.20 31.22 -14.02
N TYR A 295 26.19 30.82 -13.22
CA TYR A 295 25.98 30.58 -11.78
C TYR A 295 27.03 31.22 -10.85
N THR A 296 28.03 31.93 -11.38
CA THR A 296 29.05 32.63 -10.56
C THR A 296 29.11 34.14 -10.76
N THR A 297 28.30 34.69 -11.66
CA THR A 297 28.13 36.14 -11.88
C THR A 297 26.81 36.62 -11.30
#